data_AF-A0A7W7A991-F1
#
_entry.id   AF-A0A7W7A991-F1
#
_cell.length_a   1.000
_cell.length_b   1.000
_cell.length_c   1.000
_cell.angle_alpha   90.00
_cell.angle_beta   90.00
_cell.angle_gamma   90.00
#
_symmetry.space_group_name_H-M   'P 1'
#
loop_
_entity.id
_entity.type
_entity.pdbx_description
1 polymer ?
#
loop_
_entity_poly.entity_id
_entity_poly.type
_entity_poly.pdbx_seq_one_letter_code
_entity_poly.pdbx_strand_id
1 'polypeptide(L)'
;MSHQQTGEAWWSGFGGNDGNPEALGDLAKWCEQLGPHEQRRGFDRVLRQFADFGNEREEELKSAAIGWIVHLVDTGAFESAAIAMIPHDAIFTGGRLKDGSFIAQVILEGGSGAHSRDAASLPMAWMAALLRALARQGVEQRAATSH
;
A
#
# COMPACT_ATOMS: atom_id res chain seq x y z
N MET A 1 -20.12 -15.51 0.74
CA MET A 1 -18.93 -15.10 1.50
C MET A 1 -19.00 -13.60 1.66
N SER A 2 -18.94 -13.07 2.88
CA SER A 2 -19.11 -11.63 3.09
C SER A 2 -17.85 -10.90 2.61
N HIS A 3 -18.03 -9.71 2.04
CA HIS A 3 -16.95 -8.80 1.63
C HIS A 3 -15.94 -8.49 2.76
N GLN A 4 -16.30 -8.77 4.01
CA GLN A 4 -15.43 -8.63 5.19
C GLN A 4 -14.24 -9.59 5.17
N GLN A 5 -14.38 -10.82 4.66
CA GLN A 5 -13.31 -11.84 4.75
C GLN A 5 -12.16 -11.61 3.76
N THR A 6 -12.41 -10.88 2.67
CA THR A 6 -11.40 -10.64 1.63
C THR A 6 -10.38 -9.55 1.97
N GLY A 7 -10.72 -8.62 2.87
CA GLY A 7 -9.83 -7.53 3.27
C GLY A 7 -8.76 -7.93 4.30
N GLU A 8 -9.12 -8.76 5.27
CA GLU A 8 -8.20 -9.23 6.32
C GLU A 8 -7.16 -10.22 5.80
N ALA A 9 -7.57 -11.12 4.88
CA ALA A 9 -6.72 -12.20 4.37
C ALA A 9 -5.49 -11.70 3.57
N TRP A 10 -5.53 -10.47 3.06
CA TRP A 10 -4.37 -9.86 2.39
C TRP A 10 -3.31 -9.37 3.38
N TRP A 11 -3.71 -8.98 4.60
CA TRP A 11 -2.82 -8.39 5.62
C TRP A 11 -2.38 -9.36 6.71
N SER A 12 -3.10 -10.46 6.93
CA SER A 12 -2.72 -11.53 7.85
C SER A 12 -1.31 -12.07 7.57
N GLY A 13 -0.89 -12.14 6.30
CA GLY A 13 0.46 -12.51 5.88
C GLY A 13 1.54 -11.42 6.07
N PHE A 14 1.14 -10.14 6.19
CA PHE A 14 2.07 -9.02 6.44
C PHE A 14 2.42 -8.85 7.92
N GLY A 15 1.59 -9.36 8.83
CA GLY A 15 1.83 -9.31 10.27
C GLY A 15 3.08 -10.08 10.74
N GLY A 16 3.76 -10.81 9.85
CA GLY A 16 4.86 -11.70 10.21
C GLY A 16 6.15 -11.65 9.37
N ASN A 17 6.32 -10.82 8.32
CA ASN A 17 7.54 -10.97 7.49
C ASN A 17 8.12 -9.72 6.76
N ASP A 18 9.43 -9.54 6.96
CA ASP A 18 10.54 -9.21 6.04
C ASP A 18 10.40 -8.36 4.76
N GLY A 19 9.43 -7.45 4.68
CA GLY A 19 9.54 -6.36 3.70
C GLY A 19 10.86 -5.59 3.91
N ASN A 20 11.77 -5.57 2.93
CA ASN A 20 12.98 -4.74 3.01
C ASN A 20 12.54 -3.26 3.10
N PRO A 21 12.73 -2.58 4.26
CA PRO A 21 12.23 -1.22 4.45
C PRO A 21 12.81 -0.23 3.45
N GLU A 22 14.03 -0.48 2.98
CA GLU A 22 14.69 0.33 1.96
C GLU A 22 13.98 0.19 0.61
N ALA A 23 13.67 -1.05 0.19
CA ALA A 23 12.96 -1.30 -1.06
C ALA A 23 11.56 -0.68 -1.06
N LEU A 24 10.83 -0.77 0.06
CA LEU A 24 9.54 -0.11 0.24
C LEU A 24 9.66 1.43 0.20
N GLY A 25 10.70 1.98 0.83
CA GLY A 25 11.01 3.41 0.80
C GLY A 25 11.33 3.92 -0.61
N ASP A 26 12.05 3.15 -1.42
CA ASP A 26 12.35 3.49 -2.81
C ASP A 26 11.14 3.34 -3.73
N LEU A 27 10.32 2.31 -3.51
CA LEU A 27 9.07 2.15 -4.23
C LEU A 27 8.10 3.31 -3.93
N ALA A 28 8.07 3.81 -2.69
CA ALA A 28 7.28 4.98 -2.32
C ALA A 28 7.75 6.24 -3.06
N LYS A 29 9.07 6.51 -3.08
CA LYS A 29 9.65 7.63 -3.85
C LYS A 29 9.29 7.54 -5.33
N TRP A 30 9.30 6.32 -5.88
CA TRP A 30 8.95 6.12 -7.28
C TRP A 30 7.47 6.40 -7.55
N CYS A 31 6.56 5.96 -6.68
CA CYS A 31 5.13 6.28 -6.80
C CYS A 31 4.89 7.80 -6.82
N GLU A 32 5.56 8.55 -5.94
CA GLU A 32 5.47 10.02 -5.85
C GLU A 32 5.85 10.71 -7.17
N GLN A 33 6.73 10.10 -7.97
CA GLN A 33 7.19 10.64 -9.26
C GLN A 33 6.28 10.33 -10.45
N LEU A 34 5.31 9.42 -10.30
CA LEU A 34 4.47 8.99 -11.40
C LEU A 34 3.40 10.02 -11.72
N GLY A 35 3.33 10.42 -12.99
CA GLY A 35 2.27 11.29 -13.49
C GLY A 35 0.89 10.60 -13.49
N PRO A 36 -0.19 11.36 -13.68
CA PRO A 36 -1.55 10.82 -13.72
C PRO A 36 -1.77 9.70 -14.75
N HIS A 37 -1.02 9.70 -15.86
CA HIS A 37 -1.09 8.69 -16.92
C HIS A 37 -0.26 7.43 -16.64
N GLU A 38 0.59 7.46 -15.61
CA GLU A 38 1.50 6.36 -15.28
C GLU A 38 1.04 5.54 -14.07
N GLN A 39 -0.11 5.90 -13.47
CA GLN A 39 -0.64 5.26 -12.26
C GLN A 39 -0.78 3.73 -12.41
N ARG A 40 -1.22 3.25 -13.58
CA ARG A 40 -1.29 1.81 -13.88
C ARG A 40 0.05 1.10 -13.69
N ARG A 41 1.12 1.68 -14.21
CA ARG A 41 2.49 1.16 -14.05
C ARG A 41 2.91 1.18 -12.58
N GLY A 42 2.48 2.19 -11.83
CA GLY A 42 2.66 2.29 -10.38
C GLY A 42 2.05 1.09 -9.66
N PHE A 43 0.75 0.87 -9.86
CA PHE A 43 0.03 -0.25 -9.28
C PHE A 43 0.61 -1.60 -9.68
N ASP A 44 0.94 -1.82 -10.95
CA ASP A 44 1.54 -3.08 -11.41
C ASP A 44 2.81 -3.43 -10.63
N ARG A 45 3.68 -2.44 -10.40
CA ARG A 45 4.92 -2.67 -9.66
C ARG A 45 4.66 -2.90 -8.18
N VAL A 46 3.74 -2.14 -7.57
CA VAL A 46 3.38 -2.33 -6.17
C VAL A 46 2.75 -3.70 -5.94
N LEU A 47 1.81 -4.11 -6.79
CA LEU A 47 1.17 -5.43 -6.69
C LEU A 47 2.18 -6.56 -6.83
N ARG A 48 3.17 -6.45 -7.74
CA ARG A 48 4.28 -7.44 -7.82
C ARG A 48 5.08 -7.49 -6.53
N GLN A 49 5.46 -6.33 -5.99
CA GLN A 49 6.20 -6.26 -4.73
C GLN A 49 5.43 -6.92 -3.59
N PHE A 50 4.09 -6.80 -3.56
CA PHE A 50 3.25 -7.41 -2.55
C PHE A 50 2.93 -8.89 -2.82
N ALA A 51 2.91 -9.31 -4.09
CA ALA A 51 2.78 -10.72 -4.47
C ALA A 51 3.93 -11.56 -3.88
N ASP A 52 5.11 -10.97 -3.72
CA ASP A 52 6.29 -11.61 -3.12
C ASP A 52 6.20 -11.77 -1.58
N PHE A 53 5.21 -11.17 -0.90
CA PHE A 53 5.06 -11.22 0.56
C PHE A 53 3.91 -12.14 1.02
N GLY A 54 4.18 -13.25 1.72
CA GLY A 54 3.13 -14.06 2.36
C GLY A 54 3.47 -15.54 2.55
N ASN A 55 2.63 -16.26 3.29
CA ASN A 55 2.70 -17.72 3.48
C ASN A 55 1.81 -18.44 2.46
N GLU A 56 2.25 -19.64 2.02
CA GLU A 56 1.56 -20.51 1.04
C GLU A 56 0.08 -20.82 1.39
N ARG A 57 -0.28 -20.71 2.67
CA ARG A 57 -1.60 -21.09 3.20
C ARG A 57 -2.74 -20.13 2.84
N GLU A 58 -2.44 -18.93 2.35
CA GLU A 58 -3.41 -17.86 2.03
C GLU A 58 -3.41 -17.47 0.55
N GLU A 59 -2.76 -18.26 -0.32
CA GLU A 59 -2.54 -17.92 -1.74
C GLU A 59 -3.81 -17.70 -2.56
N GLU A 60 -4.88 -18.48 -2.32
CA GLU A 60 -6.12 -18.35 -3.11
C GLU A 60 -6.84 -17.02 -2.82
N LEU A 61 -6.94 -16.64 -1.55
CA LEU A 61 -7.55 -15.37 -1.14
C LEU A 61 -6.70 -14.18 -1.60
N LYS A 62 -5.38 -14.31 -1.49
CA LYS A 62 -4.42 -13.32 -1.99
C LYS A 62 -4.55 -13.14 -3.51
N SER A 63 -4.66 -14.22 -4.26
CA SER A 63 -4.82 -14.19 -5.72
C SER A 63 -6.14 -13.54 -6.13
N ALA A 64 -7.24 -13.84 -5.43
CA ALA A 64 -8.53 -13.21 -5.65
C ALA A 64 -8.50 -11.70 -5.34
N ALA A 65 -7.86 -11.29 -4.25
CA ALA A 65 -7.69 -9.88 -3.88
C ALA A 65 -6.85 -9.12 -4.92
N ILE A 66 -5.71 -9.69 -5.35
CA ILE A 66 -4.88 -9.12 -6.43
C ILE A 66 -5.70 -8.98 -7.71
N GLY A 67 -6.45 -10.01 -8.10
CA GLY A 67 -7.29 -9.98 -9.30
C GLY A 67 -8.32 -8.85 -9.28
N TRP A 68 -8.94 -8.60 -8.12
CA TRP A 68 -9.87 -7.49 -7.95
C TRP A 68 -9.20 -6.12 -8.07
N ILE A 69 -8.03 -5.95 -7.46
CA ILE A 69 -7.28 -4.69 -7.53
C ILE A 69 -6.79 -4.44 -8.96
N VAL A 70 -6.30 -5.47 -9.65
CA VAL A 70 -5.94 -5.40 -11.09
C VAL A 70 -7.13 -4.95 -11.92
N HIS A 71 -8.33 -5.50 -11.67
CA HIS A 71 -9.54 -5.07 -12.37
C HIS A 71 -9.87 -3.58 -12.16
N LEU A 72 -9.74 -3.06 -10.92
CA LEU A 72 -9.92 -1.64 -10.63
C LEU A 72 -8.88 -0.77 -11.36
N VAL A 73 -7.62 -1.23 -11.40
CA VAL A 73 -6.54 -0.54 -12.11
C VAL A 73 -6.79 -0.50 -13.62
N ASP A 74 -7.23 -1.61 -14.21
CA ASP A 74 -7.49 -1.73 -15.65
C ASP A 74 -8.70 -0.89 -16.09
N THR A 75 -9.66 -0.66 -15.21
CA THR A 75 -10.80 0.23 -15.46
C THR A 75 -10.50 1.71 -15.19
N GLY A 76 -9.30 2.02 -14.69
CA GLY A 76 -8.90 3.39 -14.32
C GLY A 76 -9.46 3.88 -12.99
N ALA A 77 -10.07 3.00 -12.19
CA ALA A 77 -10.58 3.29 -10.85
C ALA A 77 -9.43 3.33 -9.82
N PHE A 78 -8.42 4.17 -10.06
CA PHE A 78 -7.17 4.20 -9.30
C PHE A 78 -7.35 4.57 -7.82
N GLU A 79 -8.29 5.47 -7.49
CA GLU A 79 -8.60 5.80 -6.10
C GLU A 79 -9.20 4.59 -5.37
N SER A 80 -10.13 3.89 -6.00
CA SER A 80 -10.71 2.66 -5.45
C SER A 80 -9.65 1.55 -5.32
N ALA A 81 -8.75 1.43 -6.30
CA ALA A 81 -7.63 0.49 -6.23
C ALA A 81 -6.68 0.81 -5.06
N ALA A 82 -6.35 2.10 -4.84
CA ALA A 82 -5.53 2.52 -3.70
C ALA A 82 -6.22 2.21 -2.37
N ILE A 83 -7.52 2.50 -2.25
CA ILE A 83 -8.29 2.20 -1.03
C ILE A 83 -8.34 0.70 -0.76
N ALA A 84 -8.55 -0.13 -1.80
CA ALA A 84 -8.52 -1.59 -1.68
C ALA A 84 -7.15 -2.13 -1.26
N MET A 85 -6.08 -1.38 -1.55
CA MET A 85 -4.72 -1.66 -1.12
C MET A 85 -4.39 -1.16 0.29
N ILE A 86 -5.28 -0.47 1.01
CA ILE A 86 -5.04 0.01 2.38
C ILE A 86 -5.71 -0.95 3.38
N PRO A 87 -5.05 -1.29 4.51
CA PRO A 87 -5.69 -2.10 5.55
C PRO A 87 -6.99 -1.48 6.06
N HIS A 88 -7.99 -2.33 6.32
CA HIS A 88 -9.33 -1.87 6.69
C HIS A 88 -9.36 -1.11 8.03
N ASP A 89 -8.42 -1.43 8.91
CA ASP A 89 -8.19 -0.89 10.24
C ASP A 89 -7.18 0.29 10.24
N ALA A 90 -6.57 0.57 9.09
CA ALA A 90 -5.70 1.72 8.94
C ALA A 90 -6.51 3.02 8.84
N ILE A 91 -5.99 4.08 9.44
CA ILE A 91 -6.48 5.44 9.23
C ILE A 91 -5.71 6.02 8.06
N PHE A 92 -6.42 6.49 7.04
CA PHE A 92 -5.82 7.17 5.90
C PHE A 92 -6.51 8.49 5.59
N THR A 93 -5.72 9.46 5.12
CA THR A 93 -6.19 10.77 4.67
C THR A 93 -5.31 11.26 3.53
N GLY A 94 -5.82 12.17 2.73
CA GLY A 94 -5.07 12.78 1.64
C GLY A 94 -5.82 13.92 1.00
N GLY A 95 -5.10 14.79 0.31
CA GLY A 95 -5.68 15.99 -0.27
C GLY A 95 -4.78 16.66 -1.29
N ARG A 96 -5.42 17.53 -2.08
CA ARG A 96 -4.75 18.35 -3.08
C ARG A 96 -4.21 19.62 -2.44
N LEU A 97 -2.95 19.94 -2.73
CA LEU A 97 -2.29 21.17 -2.33
C LEU A 97 -2.61 22.31 -3.31
N LYS A 98 -2.30 23.54 -2.88
CA LYS A 98 -2.57 24.77 -3.65
C LYS A 98 -1.85 24.79 -5.01
N ASP A 99 -0.65 24.20 -5.08
CA ASP A 99 0.14 24.09 -6.30
C ASP A 99 -0.35 23.00 -7.26
N GLY A 100 -1.34 22.21 -6.84
CA GLY A 100 -1.93 21.15 -7.63
C GLY A 100 -1.34 19.75 -7.38
N SER A 101 -0.29 19.64 -6.56
CA SER A 101 0.24 18.36 -6.10
C SER A 101 -0.67 17.72 -5.03
N PHE A 102 -0.35 16.50 -4.63
CA PHE A 102 -1.11 15.73 -3.65
C PHE A 102 -0.20 15.21 -2.54
N ILE A 103 -0.73 15.21 -1.32
CA ILE A 103 -0.09 14.57 -0.16
C ILE A 103 -1.08 13.65 0.54
N ALA A 104 -0.56 12.64 1.23
CA ALA A 104 -1.36 11.69 1.99
C ALA A 104 -0.67 11.24 3.27
N GLN A 105 -1.44 10.66 4.18
CA GLN A 105 -0.99 9.98 5.38
C GLN A 105 -1.70 8.65 5.52
N VAL A 106 -0.97 7.63 5.96
CA VAL A 106 -1.51 6.32 6.35
C VAL A 106 -0.94 5.98 7.72
N ILE A 107 -1.80 5.52 8.63
CA ILE A 107 -1.47 5.04 9.97
C ILE A 107 -2.02 3.63 10.09
N LEU A 108 -1.14 2.65 10.25
CA LEU A 108 -1.48 1.24 10.36
C LEU A 108 -1.97 0.90 11.77
N GLU A 109 -2.58 -0.28 11.91
CA GLU A 109 -2.84 -0.87 13.21
C GLU A 109 -1.51 -1.00 14.01
N GLY A 110 -1.55 -0.63 15.29
CA GLY A 110 -0.35 -0.50 16.14
C GLY A 110 0.31 0.88 16.12
N GLY A 111 -0.17 1.81 15.28
CA GLY A 111 0.21 3.23 15.32
C GLY A 111 1.39 3.62 14.42
N SER A 112 2.00 2.67 13.72
CA SER A 112 3.04 2.96 12.72
C SER A 112 2.43 3.72 11.55
N GLY A 113 2.81 4.99 11.38
CA GLY A 113 2.28 5.85 10.34
C GLY A 113 3.34 6.64 9.59
N ALA A 114 3.01 7.01 8.36
CA ALA A 114 3.88 7.81 7.51
C ALA A 114 3.09 8.74 6.58
N HIS A 115 3.76 9.81 6.16
CA HIS A 115 3.28 10.72 5.13
C HIS A 115 3.93 10.39 3.79
N SER A 116 3.19 10.61 2.70
CA SER A 116 3.81 10.76 1.39
C SER A 116 4.57 12.08 1.30
N ARG A 117 5.43 12.21 0.30
CA ARG A 117 5.84 13.51 -0.22
C ARG A 117 4.84 13.99 -1.26
N ASP A 118 5.13 15.13 -1.88
CA ASP A 118 4.35 15.66 -2.99
C ASP A 118 4.30 14.65 -4.14
N ALA A 119 3.10 14.28 -4.54
CA ALA A 119 2.83 13.37 -5.65
C ALA A 119 1.97 14.04 -6.72
N ALA A 120 2.05 13.55 -7.94
CA ALA A 120 1.26 14.10 -9.05
C ALA A 120 -0.21 13.59 -9.08
N SER A 121 -0.57 12.62 -8.23
CA SER A 121 -1.94 12.10 -8.10
C SER A 121 -2.23 11.59 -6.69
N LEU A 122 -3.49 11.68 -6.27
CA LEU A 122 -3.93 11.24 -4.94
C LEU A 122 -3.74 9.73 -4.71
N PRO A 123 -4.05 8.83 -5.65
CA PRO A 123 -3.79 7.39 -5.47
C PRO A 123 -2.31 7.10 -5.21
N MET A 124 -1.40 7.75 -5.96
CA MET A 124 0.03 7.55 -5.75
C MET A 124 0.53 8.15 -4.43
N ALA A 125 -0.07 9.24 -3.96
CA ALA A 125 0.19 9.77 -2.62
C ALA A 125 -0.19 8.72 -1.55
N TRP A 126 -1.39 8.14 -1.63
CA TRP A 126 -1.81 7.08 -0.71
C TRP A 126 -0.89 5.85 -0.77
N MET A 127 -0.54 5.37 -1.97
CA MET A 127 0.38 4.24 -2.12
C MET A 127 1.74 4.53 -1.51
N ALA A 128 2.29 5.73 -1.72
CA ALA A 128 3.57 6.12 -1.13
C ALA A 128 3.51 6.21 0.40
N ALA A 129 2.43 6.78 0.95
CA ALA A 129 2.22 6.85 2.40
C ALA A 129 2.10 5.45 3.02
N LEU A 130 1.33 4.55 2.40
CA LEU A 130 1.18 3.16 2.82
C LEU A 130 2.52 2.41 2.82
N LEU A 131 3.27 2.48 1.72
CA LEU A 131 4.58 1.83 1.58
C LEU A 131 5.56 2.29 2.67
N ARG A 132 5.58 3.60 2.97
CA ARG A 132 6.41 4.16 4.05
C ARG A 132 5.94 3.71 5.43
N ALA A 133 4.63 3.60 5.65
CA ALA A 133 4.07 3.15 6.92
C ALA A 133 4.44 1.68 7.17
N LEU A 134 4.36 0.83 6.15
CA LEU A 134 4.79 -0.58 6.22
C LEU A 134 6.30 -0.69 6.44
N ALA A 135 7.11 0.11 5.73
CA ALA A 135 8.56 0.16 5.95
C ALA A 135 8.90 0.52 7.40
N ARG A 136 8.19 1.51 7.96
CA ARG A 136 8.35 1.94 9.35
C ARG A 136 7.95 0.84 10.33
N GLN A 137 6.80 0.20 10.12
CA GLN A 137 6.33 -0.90 10.95
C GLN A 137 7.34 -2.05 10.99
N GLY A 138 7.91 -2.42 9.84
CA GLY A 138 8.94 -3.46 9.76
C GLY A 138 10.22 -3.10 10.51
N VAL A 139 10.65 -1.84 10.52
CA VAL A 139 11.79 -1.37 11.33
C VAL A 139 11.48 -1.42 12.82
N GLU A 140 10.29 -0.97 13.22
CA GLU A 140 9.85 -0.93 14.62
C GLU A 140 9.71 -2.36 15.20
N GLN A 141 9.16 -3.30 14.43
CA GLN A 141 9.05 -4.71 14.82
C GLN A 141 10.42 -5.38 15.01
N ARG A 142 11.37 -5.16 14.09
CA ARG A 142 12.74 -5.70 14.21
C ARG A 142 13.49 -5.17 15.43
N ALA A 143 13.29 -3.89 15.76
CA ALA A 143 13.85 -3.29 16.96
C ALA A 143 13.27 -3.94 18.23
N ALA A 144 11.95 -4.19 18.26
CA ALA A 144 11.28 -4.82 19.39
C ALA A 144 11.71 -6.29 19.63
N THR A 145 12.01 -7.05 18.57
CA THR A 145 12.48 -8.44 18.68
C THR A 145 13.97 -8.59 19.03
N SER A 146 14.74 -7.49 19.00
CA SER A 146 16.19 -7.50 19.29
C SER A 146 16.51 -7.27 20.78
N HIS A 147 15.49 -7.14 21.63
CA HIS A 147 15.58 -6.94 23.09
C HIS A 147 15.03 -8.15 23.84
#